data_AF-A0A259NZV9-F1
#
_entry.id   AF-A0A259NZV9-F1
#
_cell.length_a   1.000
_cell.length_b   1.000
_cell.length_c   1.000
_cell.angle_alpha   90.00
_cell.angle_beta   90.00
_cell.angle_gamma   90.00
#
_symmetry.space_group_name_H-M   'P 1'
#
loop_
_entity.id
_entity.type
_entity.pdbx_description
1 polymer ?
#
loop_
_entity_poly.entity_id
_entity_poly.type
_entity_poly.pdbx_seq_one_letter_code
_entity_poly.pdbx_strand_id
1 'polypeptide(L)'
;DPNISIAFESRLASKDILYVDAPISGGSVKAASGEMTMMTSASNSAYEKVNDILQAMSGKVYRLGDKAGIGSKVKVINQLLAGVHIAAAAEAMALGLREGVDPNALYDVITHSAGNSWMFENRMSHVLAANYEPTSAVDIFVKDLGIVLDMARASKFPLPLSSTAHQMFMQASTSGYAKEDDSAVIKIFPGIELPKAPQ
;
A
#
# COMPACT_ATOMS: atom_id res chain seq x y z
N ASP A 1 -11.37 -5.23 -4.28
CA ASP A 1 -12.71 -4.71 -3.98
C ASP A 1 -13.41 -5.66 -2.99
N PRO A 2 -13.85 -5.18 -1.81
CA PRO A 2 -14.56 -6.01 -0.84
C PRO A 2 -15.89 -6.59 -1.34
N ASN A 3 -16.57 -5.92 -2.27
CA ASN A 3 -17.85 -6.42 -2.80
C ASN A 3 -17.64 -7.71 -3.62
N ILE A 4 -16.51 -7.81 -4.32
CA ILE A 4 -16.13 -9.04 -5.02
C ILE A 4 -15.88 -10.18 -4.02
N SER A 5 -15.22 -9.90 -2.89
CA SER A 5 -14.97 -10.89 -1.83
C SER A 5 -16.28 -11.45 -1.25
N ILE A 6 -17.25 -10.56 -0.96
CA ILE A 6 -18.59 -10.93 -0.50
C ILE A 6 -19.34 -11.77 -1.55
N ALA A 7 -19.25 -11.37 -2.83
CA ALA A 7 -19.88 -12.10 -3.93
C ALA A 7 -19.27 -13.50 -4.12
N PHE A 8 -17.95 -13.65 -3.94
CA PHE A 8 -17.27 -14.95 -4.01
C PHE A 8 -17.68 -15.88 -2.88
N GLU A 9 -17.75 -15.39 -1.64
CA GLU A 9 -18.27 -16.19 -0.52
C GLU A 9 -19.67 -16.74 -0.84
N SER A 10 -20.58 -15.87 -1.30
CA SER A 10 -21.95 -16.27 -1.63
C SER A 10 -22.01 -17.30 -2.77
N ARG A 11 -21.19 -17.13 -3.81
CA ARG A 11 -21.16 -18.04 -4.98
C ARG A 11 -20.53 -19.39 -4.66
N LEU A 12 -19.55 -19.43 -3.76
CA LEU A 12 -18.87 -20.66 -3.35
C LEU A 12 -19.69 -21.45 -2.33
N ALA A 13 -20.43 -20.75 -1.45
CA ALA A 13 -21.37 -21.36 -0.54
C ALA A 13 -22.45 -22.17 -1.26
N SER A 14 -22.94 -21.72 -2.43
CA SER A 14 -23.91 -22.48 -3.24
C SER A 14 -23.33 -23.77 -3.85
N LYS A 15 -22.05 -24.06 -3.63
CA LYS A 15 -21.33 -25.24 -4.08
C LYS A 15 -20.66 -25.98 -2.91
N ASP A 16 -21.05 -25.67 -1.67
CA ASP A 16 -20.47 -26.20 -0.44
C ASP A 16 -18.94 -25.98 -0.32
N ILE A 17 -18.41 -24.91 -0.92
CA ILE A 17 -17.01 -24.52 -0.84
C ILE A 17 -16.86 -23.39 0.19
N LEU A 18 -16.00 -23.62 1.19
CA LEU A 18 -15.63 -22.62 2.19
C LEU A 18 -14.73 -21.54 1.58
N TYR A 19 -14.93 -20.29 1.99
CA TYR A 19 -14.18 -19.14 1.52
C TYR A 19 -13.55 -18.38 2.69
N VAL A 20 -12.34 -17.85 2.47
CA VAL A 20 -11.62 -17.02 3.44
C VAL A 20 -11.21 -15.73 2.74
N ASP A 21 -11.78 -14.61 3.16
CA ASP A 21 -11.32 -13.28 2.75
C ASP A 21 -10.04 -12.96 3.53
N ALA A 22 -8.88 -13.07 2.87
CA ALA A 22 -7.58 -13.04 3.56
C ALA A 22 -6.53 -12.13 2.89
N PRO A 23 -6.81 -10.83 2.68
CA PRO A 23 -5.79 -9.90 2.21
C PRO A 23 -4.62 -9.77 3.20
N ILE A 24 -3.46 -9.42 2.64
CA ILE A 24 -2.18 -9.43 3.35
C ILE A 24 -1.47 -8.07 3.30
N SER A 25 -0.57 -7.84 4.25
CA SER A 25 0.33 -6.69 4.33
C SER A 25 1.71 -7.11 4.82
N GLY A 26 2.78 -6.52 4.28
CA GLY A 26 4.16 -6.84 4.70
C GLY A 26 5.23 -6.82 3.61
N GLY A 27 4.85 -6.77 2.32
CA GLY A 27 5.80 -6.77 1.21
C GLY A 27 6.47 -8.13 0.96
N SER A 28 7.35 -8.19 -0.04
CA SER A 28 8.03 -9.43 -0.46
C SER A 28 8.92 -10.03 0.63
N VAL A 29 9.59 -9.20 1.43
CA VAL A 29 10.47 -9.63 2.53
C VAL A 29 9.69 -10.42 3.58
N LYS A 30 8.59 -9.88 4.10
CA LYS A 30 7.75 -10.60 5.09
C LYS A 30 7.04 -11.80 4.49
N ALA A 31 6.76 -11.78 3.18
CA ALA A 31 6.20 -12.94 2.51
C ALA A 31 7.21 -14.10 2.47
N ALA A 32 8.48 -13.81 2.17
CA ALA A 32 9.54 -14.80 2.14
C ALA A 32 9.88 -15.36 3.54
N SER A 33 9.78 -14.55 4.60
CA SER A 33 10.03 -15.00 5.98
C SER A 33 8.82 -15.65 6.66
N GLY A 34 7.64 -15.66 6.01
CA GLY A 34 6.41 -16.17 6.64
C GLY A 34 5.85 -15.24 7.72
N GLU A 35 6.21 -13.95 7.69
CA GLU A 35 5.84 -12.97 8.73
C GLU A 35 4.77 -11.97 8.25
N MET A 36 3.98 -12.35 7.25
CA MET A 36 2.92 -11.48 6.74
C MET A 36 1.91 -11.14 7.83
N THR A 37 1.34 -9.94 7.73
CA THR A 37 0.14 -9.58 8.48
C THR A 37 -1.08 -9.90 7.63
N MET A 38 -1.96 -10.78 8.12
CA MET A 38 -3.17 -11.18 7.43
C MET A 38 -4.40 -10.54 8.08
N MET A 39 -5.23 -9.89 7.26
CA MET A 39 -6.46 -9.23 7.67
C MET A 39 -7.64 -10.11 7.23
N THR A 40 -7.98 -11.11 8.04
CA THR A 40 -8.86 -12.22 7.61
C THR A 40 -10.29 -12.09 8.12
N SER A 41 -11.26 -12.58 7.34
CA SER A 41 -12.64 -12.79 7.77
C SER A 41 -13.26 -14.00 7.06
N ALA A 42 -13.85 -14.92 7.82
CA ALA A 42 -14.38 -16.20 7.34
C ALA A 42 -15.21 -16.89 8.43
N SER A 43 -16.01 -17.90 8.07
CA SER A 43 -16.73 -18.71 9.05
C SER A 43 -15.77 -19.51 9.95
N ASN A 44 -16.25 -19.91 11.13
CA ASN A 44 -15.48 -20.79 12.03
C ASN A 44 -15.06 -22.10 11.33
N SER A 45 -15.97 -22.71 10.56
CA SER A 45 -15.69 -23.92 9.79
C SER A 45 -14.58 -23.74 8.75
N ALA A 46 -14.47 -22.55 8.13
CA ALA A 46 -13.39 -22.24 7.22
C ALA A 46 -12.07 -22.11 7.97
N TYR A 47 -12.04 -21.37 9.09
CA TYR A 47 -10.85 -21.23 9.91
C TYR A 47 -10.34 -22.56 10.46
N GLU A 48 -11.22 -23.43 10.95
CA GLU A 48 -10.85 -24.78 11.43
C GLU A 48 -10.07 -25.59 10.38
N LYS A 49 -10.35 -25.38 9.09
CA LYS A 49 -9.69 -26.09 7.99
C LYS A 49 -8.34 -25.49 7.59
N VAL A 50 -8.15 -24.19 7.76
CA VAL A 50 -6.98 -23.48 7.20
C VAL A 50 -6.10 -22.79 8.23
N ASN A 51 -6.44 -22.85 9.52
CA ASN A 51 -5.72 -22.10 10.56
C ASN A 51 -4.21 -22.38 10.56
N ASP A 52 -3.82 -23.64 10.44
CA ASP A 52 -2.41 -24.03 10.45
C ASP A 52 -1.65 -23.45 9.24
N ILE A 53 -2.31 -23.39 8.08
CA ILE A 53 -1.75 -22.78 6.86
C ILE A 53 -1.61 -21.26 7.04
N LEU A 54 -2.65 -20.60 7.58
CA LEU A 54 -2.60 -19.17 7.85
C LEU A 54 -1.48 -18.82 8.84
N GLN A 55 -1.31 -19.62 9.90
CA GLN A 55 -0.25 -19.42 10.89
C GLN A 55 1.14 -19.68 10.31
N ALA A 56 1.30 -20.66 9.42
CA ALA A 56 2.59 -20.94 8.78
C ALA A 56 3.06 -19.81 7.83
N MET A 57 2.14 -19.00 7.30
CA MET A 57 2.41 -17.93 6.35
C MET A 57 2.45 -16.53 6.99
N SER A 58 2.19 -16.42 8.29
CA SER A 58 1.99 -15.12 8.93
C SER A 58 2.62 -15.00 10.30
N GLY A 59 3.16 -13.81 10.58
CA GLY A 59 3.53 -13.42 11.93
C GLY A 59 2.30 -13.02 12.75
N LYS A 60 1.23 -12.60 12.07
CA LYS A 60 -0.04 -12.22 12.71
C LYS A 60 -1.24 -12.46 11.79
N VAL A 61 -2.23 -13.19 12.31
CA VAL A 61 -3.57 -13.33 11.72
C VAL A 61 -4.56 -12.51 12.53
N TYR A 62 -5.21 -11.53 11.91
CA TYR A 62 -6.38 -10.85 12.46
C TYR A 62 -7.64 -11.56 11.96
N ARG A 63 -8.52 -11.98 12.87
CA ARG A 63 -9.85 -12.52 12.54
C ARG A 63 -10.88 -11.44 12.81
N LEU A 64 -11.33 -10.77 11.75
CA LEU A 64 -12.10 -9.53 11.81
C LEU A 64 -13.61 -9.74 11.79
N GLY A 65 -14.07 -10.94 11.40
CA GLY A 65 -15.48 -11.31 11.40
C GLY A 65 -15.73 -12.65 10.73
N ASP A 66 -16.99 -13.09 10.81
CA ASP A 66 -17.42 -14.44 10.42
C ASP A 66 -17.85 -14.56 8.94
N LYS A 67 -17.73 -13.46 8.17
CA LYS A 67 -18.12 -13.37 6.76
C LYS A 67 -17.10 -12.56 5.98
N ALA A 68 -16.97 -12.86 4.69
CA ALA A 68 -16.12 -12.11 3.78
C ALA A 68 -16.45 -10.61 3.73
N GLY A 69 -15.43 -9.80 3.44
CA GLY A 69 -15.57 -8.38 3.14
C GLY A 69 -14.91 -7.47 4.16
N ILE A 70 -14.95 -7.77 5.46
CA ILE A 70 -14.33 -6.88 6.46
C ILE A 70 -12.80 -6.92 6.39
N GLY A 71 -12.19 -8.08 6.12
CA GLY A 71 -10.76 -8.19 5.85
C GLY A 71 -10.35 -7.33 4.67
N SER A 72 -11.06 -7.47 3.55
CA SER A 72 -10.88 -6.63 2.36
C SER A 72 -11.08 -5.13 2.62
N LYS A 73 -12.08 -4.73 3.43
CA LYS A 73 -12.31 -3.31 3.79
C LYS A 73 -11.14 -2.75 4.59
N VAL A 74 -10.67 -3.47 5.60
CA VAL A 74 -9.51 -3.05 6.40
C VAL A 74 -8.27 -2.92 5.52
N LYS A 75 -8.06 -3.84 4.58
CA LYS A 75 -6.95 -3.72 3.61
C LYS A 75 -7.07 -2.47 2.73
N VAL A 76 -8.27 -2.14 2.24
CA VAL A 76 -8.47 -0.92 1.44
C VAL A 76 -8.13 0.32 2.27
N ILE A 77 -8.54 0.38 3.55
CA ILE A 77 -8.18 1.49 4.46
C ILE A 77 -6.66 1.53 4.69
N ASN A 78 -5.99 0.39 4.81
CA ASN A 78 -4.53 0.35 4.89
C ASN A 78 -3.87 0.90 3.61
N GLN A 79 -4.40 0.57 2.42
CA GLN A 79 -3.86 1.09 1.15
C GLN A 79 -4.13 2.60 0.98
N LEU A 80 -5.23 3.11 1.55
CA LEU A 80 -5.47 4.55 1.64
C LEU A 80 -4.31 5.24 2.36
N LEU A 81 -3.99 4.79 3.57
CA LEU A 81 -2.90 5.37 4.37
C LEU A 81 -1.55 5.20 3.66
N ALA A 82 -1.29 4.01 3.11
CA ALA A 82 -0.06 3.76 2.37
C ALA A 82 0.13 4.75 1.22
N GLY A 83 -0.87 4.90 0.34
CA GLY A 83 -0.74 5.76 -0.83
C GLY A 83 -0.62 7.24 -0.47
N VAL A 84 -1.38 7.70 0.53
CA VAL A 84 -1.29 9.07 1.04
C VAL A 84 0.09 9.34 1.66
N HIS A 85 0.61 8.41 2.46
CA HIS A 85 1.93 8.58 3.08
C HIS A 85 3.08 8.56 2.07
N ILE A 86 3.02 7.73 1.02
CA ILE A 86 4.03 7.75 -0.05
C ILE A 86 3.99 9.09 -0.79
N ALA A 87 2.80 9.57 -1.16
CA ALA A 87 2.63 10.86 -1.84
C ALA A 87 3.15 12.03 -0.97
N ALA A 88 2.80 12.06 0.31
CA ALA A 88 3.28 13.06 1.25
C ALA A 88 4.80 12.97 1.49
N ALA A 89 5.36 11.76 1.56
CA ALA A 89 6.80 11.56 1.68
C ALA A 89 7.56 12.10 0.46
N ALA A 90 7.06 11.82 -0.74
CA ALA A 90 7.62 12.34 -1.97
C ALA A 90 7.55 13.87 -2.05
N GLU A 91 6.43 14.47 -1.64
CA GLU A 91 6.28 15.94 -1.57
C GLU A 91 7.27 16.56 -0.57
N ALA A 92 7.38 16.00 0.64
CA ALA A 92 8.28 16.49 1.68
C ALA A 92 9.75 16.38 1.25
N MET A 93 10.16 15.24 0.67
CA MET A 93 11.51 15.04 0.16
C MET A 93 11.80 15.98 -1.02
N ALA A 94 10.88 16.10 -1.99
CA ALA A 94 11.04 17.02 -3.12
C ALA A 94 11.22 18.48 -2.67
N LEU A 95 10.43 18.93 -1.69
CA LEU A 95 10.60 20.28 -1.11
C LEU A 95 11.97 20.41 -0.43
N GLY A 96 12.39 19.43 0.35
CA GLY A 96 13.72 19.43 0.98
C GLY A 96 14.87 19.55 -0.03
N LEU A 97 14.80 18.79 -1.14
CA LEU A 97 15.75 18.89 -2.24
C LEU A 97 15.74 20.28 -2.87
N ARG A 98 14.55 20.86 -3.08
CA ARG A 98 14.37 22.19 -3.66
C ARG A 98 14.97 23.29 -2.78
N GLU A 99 14.86 23.16 -1.47
CA GLU A 99 15.41 24.10 -0.48
C GLU A 99 16.91 23.87 -0.18
N GLY A 100 17.54 22.92 -0.88
CA GLY A 100 18.98 22.66 -0.75
C GLY A 100 19.37 21.90 0.53
N VAL A 101 18.43 21.20 1.17
CA VAL A 101 18.74 20.33 2.30
C VAL A 101 19.41 19.05 1.79
N ASP A 102 20.46 18.61 2.48
CA ASP A 102 21.09 17.33 2.16
C ASP A 102 20.06 16.19 2.26
N PRO A 103 19.88 15.37 1.20
CA PRO A 103 18.84 14.35 1.16
C PRO A 103 18.98 13.30 2.28
N ASN A 104 20.22 12.92 2.61
CA ASN A 104 20.48 11.90 3.63
C ASN A 104 20.21 12.45 5.03
N ALA A 105 20.64 13.69 5.30
CA ALA A 105 20.35 14.36 6.56
C ALA A 105 18.85 14.57 6.75
N LEU A 106 18.12 14.97 5.70
CA LEU A 106 16.66 15.10 5.77
C LEU A 106 15.98 13.77 6.08
N TYR A 107 16.36 12.71 5.37
CA TYR A 107 15.85 11.37 5.62
C TYR A 107 16.10 10.90 7.05
N ASP A 108 17.32 11.06 7.56
CA ASP A 108 17.70 10.66 8.91
C ASP A 108 16.91 11.41 9.99
N VAL A 109 16.83 12.74 9.86
CA VAL A 109 16.08 13.58 10.81
C VAL A 109 14.59 13.21 10.83
N ILE A 110 13.96 13.07 9.66
CA ILE A 110 12.53 12.77 9.59
C ILE A 110 12.25 11.36 10.12
N THR A 111 13.09 10.37 9.81
CA THR A 111 12.96 8.99 10.32
C THR A 111 12.91 8.95 11.86
N HIS A 112 13.67 9.82 12.53
CA HIS A 112 13.71 9.91 13.99
C HIS A 112 12.75 10.97 14.59
N SER A 113 11.89 11.58 13.77
CA SER A 113 10.97 12.64 14.18
C SER A 113 9.51 12.20 14.10
N ALA A 114 8.62 12.97 14.74
CA ALA A 114 7.18 12.69 14.76
C ALA A 114 6.49 12.74 13.39
N GLY A 115 7.11 13.36 12.38
CA GLY A 115 6.61 13.42 11.00
C GLY A 115 6.80 12.13 10.20
N ASN A 116 7.46 11.12 10.79
CA ASN A 116 7.78 9.87 10.11
C ASN A 116 6.54 9.00 9.80
N SER A 117 6.69 8.13 8.81
CA SER A 117 5.85 6.97 8.59
C SER A 117 6.66 5.82 8.01
N TRP A 118 6.20 4.58 8.15
CA TRP A 118 6.87 3.44 7.51
C TRP A 118 7.05 3.61 6.00
N MET A 119 6.10 4.29 5.33
CA MET A 119 6.20 4.56 3.89
C MET A 119 7.26 5.61 3.55
N PHE A 120 7.50 6.59 4.45
CA PHE A 120 8.60 7.54 4.29
C PHE A 120 9.94 6.82 4.37
N GLU A 121 10.20 6.09 5.47
CA GLU A 121 11.45 5.32 5.66
C GLU A 121 11.70 4.41 4.46
N ASN A 122 10.69 3.61 4.10
CA ASN A 122 10.87 2.62 3.07
C ASN A 122 11.07 3.25 1.68
N ARG A 123 10.19 4.16 1.24
CA ARG A 123 10.25 4.68 -0.13
C ARG A 123 11.33 5.73 -0.34
N MET A 124 11.60 6.59 0.63
CA MET A 124 12.63 7.60 0.46
C MET A 124 14.03 6.99 0.46
N SER A 125 14.23 5.84 1.11
CA SER A 125 15.47 5.07 0.97
C SER A 125 15.73 4.62 -0.48
N HIS A 126 14.68 4.28 -1.24
CA HIS A 126 14.79 3.92 -2.67
C HIS A 126 15.20 5.14 -3.51
N VAL A 127 14.60 6.30 -3.23
CA VAL A 127 14.96 7.58 -3.88
C VAL A 127 16.41 7.94 -3.62
N LEU A 128 16.87 7.83 -2.37
CA LEU A 128 18.27 8.09 -1.98
C LEU A 128 19.25 7.16 -2.70
N ALA A 129 18.89 5.88 -2.83
CA ALA A 129 19.68 4.89 -3.56
C ALA A 129 19.59 5.04 -5.09
N ALA A 130 18.74 5.94 -5.60
CA ALA A 130 18.37 6.05 -7.01
C ALA A 130 17.92 4.71 -7.62
N ASN A 131 17.35 3.82 -6.81
CA ASN A 131 16.89 2.50 -7.23
C ASN A 131 15.37 2.51 -7.37
N TYR A 132 14.90 2.52 -8.60
CA TYR A 132 13.47 2.50 -8.94
C TYR A 132 13.01 1.13 -9.49
N GLU A 133 13.78 0.06 -9.24
CA GLU A 133 13.32 -1.30 -9.51
C GLU A 133 12.08 -1.61 -8.65
N PRO A 134 10.96 -2.02 -9.26
CA PRO A 134 9.68 -2.07 -8.56
C PRO A 134 9.63 -3.22 -7.55
N THR A 135 9.59 -2.87 -6.26
CA THR A 135 9.06 -3.78 -5.23
C THR A 135 7.53 -3.72 -5.19
N SER A 136 7.00 -2.55 -5.53
CA SER A 136 5.60 -2.24 -5.79
C SER A 136 5.58 -1.10 -6.80
N ALA A 137 4.88 -1.27 -7.92
CA ALA A 137 4.93 -0.30 -9.01
C ALA A 137 3.98 0.90 -8.80
N VAL A 138 4.27 2.04 -9.44
CA VAL A 138 3.36 3.21 -9.48
C VAL A 138 1.92 2.82 -9.85
N ASP A 139 1.73 1.97 -10.87
CA ASP A 139 0.41 1.53 -11.29
C ASP A 139 -0.33 0.67 -10.25
N ILE A 140 0.38 0.05 -9.30
CA ILE A 140 -0.26 -0.64 -8.17
C ILE A 140 -0.99 0.39 -7.31
N PHE A 141 -0.40 1.55 -7.05
CA PHE A 141 -1.03 2.60 -6.27
C PHE A 141 -2.08 3.39 -7.05
N VAL A 142 -1.96 3.51 -8.37
CA VAL A 142 -3.08 3.97 -9.23
C VAL A 142 -4.30 3.07 -9.00
N LYS A 143 -4.14 1.75 -9.17
CA LYS A 143 -5.22 0.78 -8.98
C LYS A 143 -5.76 0.77 -7.55
N ASP A 144 -4.89 0.71 -6.54
CA ASP A 144 -5.31 0.55 -5.14
C ASP A 144 -6.02 1.81 -4.61
N LEU A 145 -5.51 3.02 -4.90
CA LEU A 145 -6.21 4.26 -4.56
C LEU A 145 -7.49 4.44 -5.38
N GLY A 146 -7.56 3.91 -6.61
CA GLY A 146 -8.80 3.80 -7.37
C GLY A 146 -9.87 3.01 -6.62
N ILE A 147 -9.52 1.82 -6.10
CA ILE A 147 -10.41 0.99 -5.27
C ILE A 147 -10.85 1.73 -4.00
N VAL A 148 -9.94 2.48 -3.35
CA VAL A 148 -10.26 3.32 -2.19
C VAL A 148 -11.33 4.37 -2.55
N LEU A 149 -11.14 5.09 -3.65
CA LEU A 149 -12.05 6.15 -4.09
C LEU A 149 -13.40 5.59 -4.54
N ASP A 150 -13.44 4.43 -5.19
CA ASP A 150 -14.67 3.76 -5.58
C ASP A 150 -15.50 3.33 -4.35
N MET A 151 -14.84 2.78 -3.32
CA MET A 151 -15.48 2.46 -2.05
C MET A 151 -16.09 3.68 -1.38
N ALA A 152 -15.36 4.80 -1.32
CA ALA A 152 -15.85 6.04 -0.73
C ALA A 152 -16.98 6.66 -1.54
N ARG A 153 -16.93 6.56 -2.88
CA ARG A 153 -18.00 7.05 -3.77
C ARG A 153 -19.32 6.31 -3.52
N ALA A 154 -19.28 5.01 -3.27
CA ALA A 154 -20.48 4.21 -2.99
C ALA A 154 -21.22 4.69 -1.73
N SER A 155 -20.52 5.24 -0.73
CA SER A 155 -21.11 5.81 0.49
C SER A 155 -21.19 7.34 0.48
N LYS A 156 -20.81 8.00 -0.61
CA LYS A 156 -20.69 9.47 -0.72
C LYS A 156 -19.79 10.08 0.37
N PHE A 157 -18.75 9.35 0.78
CA PHE A 157 -17.79 9.82 1.79
C PHE A 157 -16.62 10.58 1.14
N PRO A 158 -16.24 11.77 1.63
CA PRO A 158 -15.17 12.55 1.03
C PRO A 158 -13.77 12.04 1.46
N LEU A 159 -12.87 11.88 0.49
CA LEU A 159 -11.46 11.50 0.72
C LEU A 159 -10.51 12.49 0.01
N PRO A 160 -10.38 13.74 0.50
CA PRO A 160 -9.61 14.78 -0.18
C PRO A 160 -8.14 14.38 -0.39
N LEU A 161 -7.45 13.91 0.66
CA LEU A 161 -6.04 13.52 0.56
C LEU A 161 -5.82 12.34 -0.41
N SER A 162 -6.67 11.32 -0.34
CA SER A 162 -6.57 10.16 -1.22
C SER A 162 -6.84 10.53 -2.69
N SER A 163 -7.75 11.48 -2.92
CA SER A 163 -8.04 11.97 -4.27
C SER A 163 -6.82 12.70 -4.86
N THR A 164 -6.15 13.55 -4.08
CA THR A 164 -4.91 14.23 -4.50
C THR A 164 -3.78 13.23 -4.73
N ALA A 165 -3.55 12.31 -3.77
CA ALA A 165 -2.52 11.28 -3.90
C ALA A 165 -2.74 10.42 -5.16
N HIS A 166 -3.99 10.01 -5.45
CA HIS A 166 -4.32 9.28 -6.67
C HIS A 166 -3.96 10.07 -7.93
N GLN A 167 -4.21 11.39 -7.97
CA GLN A 167 -3.80 12.21 -9.12
C GLN A 167 -2.28 12.30 -9.26
N MET A 168 -1.52 12.35 -8.16
CA MET A 168 -0.05 12.33 -8.21
C MET A 168 0.48 11.03 -8.82
N PHE A 169 -0.05 9.87 -8.41
CA PHE A 169 0.31 8.58 -9.02
C PHE A 169 -0.13 8.47 -10.48
N MET A 170 -1.31 8.98 -10.84
CA MET A 170 -1.76 9.06 -12.24
C MET A 170 -0.82 9.93 -13.09
N GLN A 171 -0.36 11.07 -12.56
CA GLN A 171 0.60 11.93 -13.23
C GLN A 171 1.95 11.20 -13.44
N ALA A 172 2.45 10.49 -12.42
CA ALA A 172 3.68 9.71 -12.53
C ALA A 172 3.54 8.59 -13.58
N SER A 173 2.44 7.83 -13.53
CA SER A 173 2.12 6.76 -14.48
C SER A 173 2.12 7.27 -15.93
N THR A 174 1.36 8.34 -16.18
CA THR A 174 1.23 8.95 -17.52
C THR A 174 2.49 9.67 -17.99
N SER A 175 3.41 9.99 -17.08
CA SER A 175 4.75 10.54 -17.40
C SER A 175 5.78 9.46 -17.74
N GLY A 176 5.39 8.18 -17.83
CA GLY A 176 6.27 7.07 -18.22
C GLY A 176 6.83 6.25 -17.07
N TYR A 177 6.47 6.55 -15.81
CA TYR A 177 7.00 5.87 -14.62
C TYR A 177 6.09 4.76 -14.10
N ALA A 178 5.05 4.38 -14.85
CA ALA A 178 4.02 3.39 -14.47
C ALA A 178 4.57 2.08 -13.88
N LYS A 179 5.69 1.59 -14.42
CA LYS A 179 6.31 0.31 -14.04
C LYS A 179 7.48 0.45 -13.07
N GLU A 180 7.87 1.66 -12.74
CA GLU A 180 8.89 1.90 -11.72
C GLU A 180 8.32 1.72 -10.33
N ASP A 181 9.20 1.56 -9.34
CA ASP A 181 8.83 1.57 -7.92
C ASP A 181 7.95 2.79 -7.60
N ASP A 182 6.94 2.61 -6.74
CA ASP A 182 5.96 3.66 -6.43
C ASP A 182 6.57 4.90 -5.76
N SER A 183 7.82 4.82 -5.27
CA SER A 183 8.66 5.97 -4.90
C SER A 183 8.93 6.93 -6.07
N ALA A 184 8.84 6.47 -7.32
CA ALA A 184 8.99 7.28 -8.53
C ALA A 184 7.91 8.37 -8.67
N VAL A 185 6.87 8.38 -7.83
CA VAL A 185 5.94 9.51 -7.75
C VAL A 185 6.67 10.84 -7.44
N ILE A 186 7.84 10.81 -6.81
CA ILE A 186 8.67 12.02 -6.61
C ILE A 186 9.11 12.68 -7.93
N LYS A 187 9.18 11.92 -9.03
CA LYS A 187 9.65 12.42 -10.34
C LYS A 187 8.66 13.40 -10.99
N ILE A 188 7.45 13.57 -10.45
CA ILE A 188 6.48 14.53 -10.96
C ILE A 188 6.79 15.97 -10.55
N PHE A 189 7.62 16.16 -9.51
CA PHE A 189 7.93 17.48 -8.98
C PHE A 189 8.99 18.17 -9.86
N PRO A 190 8.69 19.37 -10.40
CA PRO A 190 9.62 20.08 -11.26
C PRO A 190 10.71 20.80 -10.47
N GLY A 191 11.88 20.99 -11.09
CA GLY A 191 12.93 21.86 -10.55
C GLY A 191 13.68 21.28 -9.34
N ILE A 192 13.68 19.96 -9.19
CA ILE A 192 14.50 19.24 -8.21
C ILE A 192 15.59 18.43 -8.92
N GLU A 193 16.73 18.24 -8.25
CA GLU A 193 17.75 17.27 -8.66
C GLU A 193 17.64 16.04 -7.78
N LEU A 194 17.32 14.89 -8.38
CA LEU A 194 17.21 13.63 -7.65
C LEU A 194 18.61 13.02 -7.40
N PRO A 195 18.80 12.28 -6.30
CA PRO A 195 19.99 11.47 -6.08
C PRO A 195 20.28 10.58 -7.29
N LYS A 196 21.57 10.42 -7.59
CA LYS A 196 22.06 9.56 -8.68
C LYS A 196 22.65 8.29 -8.08
N ALA A 197 22.56 7.19 -8.81
CA ALA A 197 23.19 5.95 -8.38
C ALA A 197 24.69 6.17 -8.17
N PRO A 198 25.30 5.58 -7.14
CA PRO A 198 26.75 5.57 -6.99
C PRO A 198 27.39 5.05 -8.30
N GLN A 199 28.41 5.74 -8.80
CA GLN A 199 29.21 5.27 -9.93
C GLN A 199 30.04 4.04 -9.56
#